data_AF-A0AA35LU48-F1
#
_entry.id   AF-A0AA35LU48-F1
#
_cell.length_a   1.000
_cell.length_b   1.000
_cell.length_c   1.000
_cell.angle_alpha   90.00
_cell.angle_beta   90.00
_cell.angle_gamma   90.00
#
_symmetry.space_group_name_H-M   'P 1'
#
loop_
_entity.id
_entity.type
_entity.pdbx_description
1 polymer ?
#
loop_
_entity_poly.entity_id
_entity_poly.type
_entity_poly.pdbx_seq_one_letter_code
_entity_poly.pdbx_strand_id
1 'polypeptide(L)'
;MEGLAPELIHNIYQFLEPSWHQNLARTCRSVYYASAHILRLHAAAYENGRIASDCEPSDVLKLLNSVSHPTGVEAIEAWHVREYEVWGSRVIWDEWQQWRVDPDGSISMETGDNLAIEADRIKTLAKTFLRDSTITTKRDYDMARDEIETGGDGFVKMLIISSLPRLIALRFVENEWDLHTSLEWMRKAASRSLAASIPWPIGFTSLRIVAVGVVTRNHKDFNGAGARANHLAMLLRLPNIEEVYFRNLDMRSDGDFEDVNDAQERFEIPNACSSVKRIILDRIRDDSWAFREALLMAPSALEALVIRGHPETADEPMDGDMIPVHLGDSSSCQSLRRFTIYRPDYISGRDSRSYEPGLLQGLDNLGLVSLCIQDIINEALGEARNKESDEEGINLSEDIREMGDDDTSPPHCTNDDFINHDELVDAFVRLLPASLEVLVLWGQETFEEDEQWFRRGEYEEYETIDDAIVAMMRSGRFEKLKAVYLNPIEEDGSTPREKVLFQKAIEEGRNRGVQIHTVANSPKQDHMLDFVAIPDKHDMKTGLLGERDPSWVVHPFTGEWTSPGCRGCGNCQICLTHYTRPAWESFHNRFG
;
A
#
# COMPACT_ATOMS: atom_id res chain seq x y z
N MET A 1 29.52 43.62 5.66
CA MET A 1 29.95 42.39 6.36
C MET A 1 31.47 42.18 6.30
N GLU A 2 32.19 42.79 5.36
CA GLU A 2 33.65 42.84 5.46
C GLU A 2 34.07 43.65 6.70
N GLY A 3 34.85 43.03 7.58
CA GLY A 3 35.30 43.63 8.86
C GLY A 3 34.54 43.21 10.12
N LEU A 4 33.53 42.33 10.03
CA LEU A 4 32.94 41.72 11.23
C LEU A 4 33.87 40.66 11.82
N ALA A 5 33.97 40.62 13.15
CA ALA A 5 34.72 39.60 13.85
C ALA A 5 34.08 38.21 13.66
N PRO A 6 34.86 37.11 13.55
CA PRO A 6 34.32 35.76 13.39
C PRO A 6 33.29 35.35 14.45
N GLU A 7 33.44 35.82 15.69
CA GLU A 7 32.54 35.57 16.81
C GLU A 7 31.16 36.19 16.57
N LEU A 8 31.12 37.41 16.01
CA LEU A 8 29.87 38.06 15.67
C LEU A 8 29.17 37.35 14.50
N ILE A 9 29.93 36.85 13.53
CA ILE A 9 29.39 36.03 12.45
C ILE A 9 28.77 34.76 13.03
N HIS A 10 29.48 34.05 13.92
CA HIS A 10 28.95 32.85 14.57
C HIS A 10 27.67 33.15 15.37
N ASN A 11 27.62 34.27 16.11
CA ASN A 11 26.42 34.69 16.82
C ASN A 11 25.25 34.97 15.89
N ILE A 12 25.47 35.50 14.67
CA ILE A 12 24.38 35.68 13.70
C ILE A 12 23.78 34.32 13.31
N TYR A 13 24.61 33.30 13.08
CA TYR A 13 24.12 31.96 12.75
C TYR A 13 23.21 31.38 13.83
N GLN A 14 23.44 31.68 15.11
CA GLN A 14 22.61 31.21 16.22
C GLN A 14 21.14 31.67 16.14
N PHE A 15 20.86 32.76 15.41
CA PHE A 15 19.52 33.30 15.23
C PHE A 15 18.93 33.05 13.85
N LEU A 16 19.65 32.35 12.97
CA LEU A 16 19.18 32.04 11.62
C LEU A 16 18.60 30.64 11.56
N GLU A 17 17.58 30.46 10.72
CA GLU A 17 17.17 29.11 10.34
C GLU A 17 18.28 28.43 9.52
N PRO A 18 18.45 27.11 9.65
CA PRO A 18 19.41 26.34 8.86
C PRO A 18 19.31 26.53 7.34
N SER A 19 18.12 26.88 6.84
CA SER A 19 17.86 27.19 5.41
C SER A 19 18.69 28.38 4.89
N TRP A 20 18.98 29.37 5.75
CA TRP A 20 19.67 30.61 5.38
C TRP A 20 21.18 30.54 5.55
N HIS A 21 21.69 29.52 6.24
CA HIS A 21 23.11 29.38 6.59
C HIS A 21 24.03 29.41 5.37
N GLN A 22 23.64 28.72 4.30
CA GLN A 22 24.42 28.69 3.06
C GLN A 22 24.35 30.03 2.30
N ASN A 23 23.18 30.68 2.29
CA ASN A 23 23.01 31.98 1.65
C ASN A 23 23.88 33.03 2.33
N LEU A 24 23.90 33.05 3.67
CA LEU A 24 24.78 33.93 4.44
C LEU A 24 26.26 33.67 4.13
N ALA A 25 26.68 32.40 4.10
CA ALA A 25 28.06 32.03 3.79
C ALA A 25 28.52 32.51 2.41
N ARG A 26 27.60 32.62 1.45
CA ARG A 26 27.89 33.06 0.07
C ARG A 26 27.99 34.58 -0.11
N THR A 27 27.68 35.37 0.92
CA THR A 27 27.65 36.83 0.79
C THR A 27 29.03 37.46 0.58
N CYS A 28 30.07 36.97 1.27
CA CYS A 28 31.46 37.36 1.01
C CYS A 28 32.48 36.32 1.52
N ARG A 29 33.73 36.43 1.07
CA ARG A 29 34.82 35.49 1.39
C ARG A 29 35.13 35.40 2.90
N SER A 30 35.04 36.52 3.61
CA SER A 30 35.28 36.56 5.07
C SER A 30 34.22 35.77 5.84
N VAL A 31 32.95 35.92 5.46
CA VAL A 31 31.83 35.19 6.09
C VAL A 31 31.92 33.70 5.76
N TYR A 32 32.23 33.35 4.51
CA TYR A 32 32.47 31.96 4.12
C TYR A 32 33.50 31.27 5.04
N TYR A 33 34.69 31.87 5.20
CA TYR A 33 35.74 31.26 6.03
C TYR A 33 35.35 31.18 7.51
N ALA A 34 34.69 32.21 8.05
CA ALA A 34 34.19 32.20 9.43
C ALA A 34 33.10 31.12 9.66
N SER A 35 32.29 30.84 8.64
CA SER A 35 31.21 29.84 8.67
C SER A 35 31.63 28.41 8.27
N ALA A 36 32.90 28.20 7.89
CA ALA A 36 33.33 26.94 7.28
C ALA A 36 33.04 25.71 8.14
N HIS A 37 33.13 25.84 9.47
CA HIS A 37 32.75 24.77 10.39
C HIS A 37 31.24 24.46 10.36
N ILE A 38 30.38 25.48 10.34
CA ILE A 38 28.91 25.32 10.25
C ILE A 38 28.52 24.62 8.94
N LEU A 39 29.17 24.99 7.83
CA LEU A 39 28.93 24.31 6.55
C LEU A 39 29.36 22.83 6.58
N ARG A 40 30.42 22.48 7.31
CA ARG A 40 30.81 21.08 7.54
C ARG A 40 29.79 20.33 8.39
N LEU A 41 29.17 20.98 9.37
CA LEU A 41 28.06 20.38 10.13
C LEU A 41 26.87 20.08 9.22
N HIS A 42 26.51 20.99 8.31
CA HIS A 42 25.49 20.70 7.30
C HIS A 42 25.88 19.53 6.39
N ALA A 43 27.14 19.46 5.94
CA ALA A 43 27.60 18.35 5.10
C ALA A 43 27.51 17.01 5.85
N ALA A 44 28.01 16.96 7.09
CA ALA A 44 27.97 15.76 7.92
C ALA A 44 26.53 15.31 8.23
N ALA A 45 25.64 16.25 8.54
CA ALA A 45 24.23 15.96 8.78
C ALA A 45 23.48 15.55 7.49
N TYR A 46 23.87 16.08 6.33
CA TYR A 46 23.33 15.63 5.05
C TYR A 46 23.81 14.22 4.66
N GLU A 47 25.06 13.89 4.95
CA GLU A 47 25.62 12.57 4.63
C GLU A 47 25.09 11.47 5.56
N ASN A 48 24.98 11.76 6.86
CA ASN A 48 24.70 10.72 7.87
C ASN A 48 23.34 10.87 8.58
N GLY A 49 22.68 12.02 8.49
CA GLY A 49 21.48 12.35 9.28
C GLY A 49 20.20 12.51 8.45
N ARG A 50 20.19 12.05 7.20
CA ARG A 50 18.98 12.12 6.35
C ARG A 50 17.88 11.16 6.78
N ILE A 51 18.25 10.06 7.40
CA ILE A 51 17.33 9.11 8.00
C ILE A 51 17.64 9.09 9.49
N ALA A 52 16.61 9.24 10.31
CA ALA A 52 16.69 9.11 11.75
C ALA A 52 15.69 8.06 12.22
N SER A 53 15.89 7.51 13.41
CA SER A 53 14.94 6.58 14.00
C SER A 53 14.92 6.67 15.52
N ASP A 54 13.91 6.04 16.11
CA ASP A 54 13.83 5.82 17.56
C ASP A 54 14.44 4.48 17.98
N CYS A 55 15.22 3.84 17.08
CA CYS A 55 15.91 2.58 17.36
C CYS A 55 16.77 2.73 18.62
N GLU A 56 17.53 3.81 18.69
CA GLU A 56 18.38 4.18 19.82
C GLU A 56 17.77 5.33 20.65
N PRO A 57 17.62 5.19 21.97
CA PRO A 57 17.18 6.24 22.87
C PRO A 57 18.00 7.54 22.76
N SER A 58 19.32 7.39 22.59
CA SER A 58 20.24 8.52 22.45
C SER A 58 19.98 9.33 21.18
N ASP A 59 19.52 8.69 20.09
CA ASP A 59 19.12 9.36 18.86
C ASP A 59 17.82 10.14 19.05
N VAL A 60 16.87 9.61 19.83
CA VAL A 60 15.65 10.34 20.23
C VAL A 60 16.02 11.60 21.01
N LEU A 61 16.90 11.49 22.01
CA LEU A 61 17.34 12.65 22.81
C LEU A 61 18.06 13.69 21.94
N LYS A 62 18.98 13.24 21.08
CA LYS A 62 19.72 14.08 20.14
C LYS A 62 18.77 14.84 19.22
N LEU A 63 17.82 14.14 18.63
CA LEU A 63 16.87 14.74 17.70
C LEU A 63 15.87 15.65 18.42
N LEU A 64 15.38 15.26 19.61
CA LEU A 64 14.52 16.09 20.46
C LEU A 64 15.21 17.42 20.83
N ASN A 65 16.50 17.37 21.17
CA ASN A 65 17.30 18.57 21.43
C ASN A 65 17.50 19.41 20.16
N SER A 66 17.66 18.78 18.99
CA SER A 66 17.77 19.53 17.73
C SER A 66 16.46 20.23 17.38
N VAL A 67 15.30 19.55 17.50
CA VAL A 67 14.00 20.17 17.20
C VAL A 67 13.61 21.23 18.24
N SER A 68 14.10 21.16 19.48
CA SER A 68 13.85 22.20 20.50
C SER A 68 14.48 23.54 20.18
N HIS A 69 15.35 23.59 19.17
CA HIS A 69 15.98 24.81 18.67
C HIS A 69 15.55 24.99 17.21
N PRO A 70 14.56 25.85 16.90
CA PRO A 70 14.12 26.06 15.52
C PRO A 70 15.14 26.83 14.66
N THR A 71 16.10 27.48 15.30
CA THR A 71 17.18 28.25 14.67
C THR A 71 18.53 27.84 15.24
N GLY A 72 19.61 28.30 14.61
CA GLY A 72 20.96 28.08 15.12
C GLY A 72 21.61 26.81 14.61
N VAL A 73 22.78 26.53 15.18
CA VAL A 73 23.62 25.40 14.75
C VAL A 73 23.06 24.08 15.27
N GLU A 74 22.37 24.12 16.40
CA GLU A 74 21.68 23.03 17.07
C GLU A 74 20.52 22.48 16.23
N ALA A 75 19.91 23.32 15.38
CA ALA A 75 18.80 22.97 14.49
C ALA A 75 19.23 22.20 13.23
N ILE A 76 20.54 22.12 12.94
CA ILE A 76 21.06 21.61 11.65
C ILE A 76 20.71 20.14 11.46
N GLU A 77 20.74 19.32 12.51
CA GLU A 77 20.46 17.89 12.40
C GLU A 77 18.99 17.66 12.02
N ALA A 78 18.05 18.22 12.77
CA ALA A 78 16.62 18.17 12.47
C ALA A 78 16.29 18.70 11.06
N TRP A 79 16.97 19.75 10.60
CA TRP A 79 16.79 20.29 9.25
C TRP A 79 17.12 19.31 8.13
N HIS A 80 18.06 18.39 8.35
CA HIS A 80 18.52 17.45 7.32
C HIS A 80 17.77 16.12 7.30
N VAL A 81 17.02 15.80 8.35
CA VAL A 81 16.17 14.61 8.36
C VAL A 81 15.12 14.70 7.24
N ARG A 82 15.00 13.60 6.49
CA ARG A 82 14.02 13.39 5.40
C ARG A 82 13.14 12.20 5.68
N GLU A 83 13.63 11.23 6.44
CA GLU A 83 12.92 10.01 6.74
C GLU A 83 13.05 9.73 8.24
N TYR A 84 11.94 9.36 8.87
CA TYR A 84 11.92 8.95 10.27
C TYR A 84 11.33 7.56 10.40
N GLU A 85 12.02 6.68 11.11
CA GLU A 85 11.62 5.29 11.33
C GLU A 85 11.24 5.09 12.80
N VAL A 86 10.06 4.52 13.03
CA VAL A 86 9.51 4.22 14.36
C VAL A 86 9.48 2.70 14.54
N TRP A 87 10.26 2.18 15.48
CA TRP A 87 10.50 0.76 15.70
C TRP A 87 9.52 0.11 16.69
N GLY A 88 8.83 0.91 17.50
CA GLY A 88 7.75 0.45 18.37
C GLY A 88 7.51 1.39 19.54
N SER A 89 6.35 1.31 20.19
CA SER A 89 6.03 2.13 21.38
C SER A 89 6.84 1.72 22.60
N ARG A 90 7.24 2.71 23.40
CA ARG A 90 7.72 2.53 24.78
C ARG A 90 6.71 3.20 25.71
N VAL A 91 6.31 2.50 26.77
CA VAL A 91 5.25 2.89 27.71
C VAL A 91 5.83 3.35 29.04
N ILE A 92 6.97 2.77 29.42
CA ILE A 92 7.66 3.06 30.69
C ILE A 92 9.14 3.30 30.49
N TRP A 93 9.78 4.00 31.44
CA TRP A 93 11.22 4.29 31.37
C TRP A 93 12.13 3.05 31.29
N ASP A 94 11.71 1.92 31.86
CA ASP A 94 12.44 0.65 31.78
C ASP A 94 12.52 0.11 30.34
N GLU A 95 11.60 0.54 29.47
CA GLU A 95 11.55 0.19 28.06
C GLU A 95 12.37 1.14 27.16
N TRP A 96 13.08 2.12 27.71
CA TRP A 96 13.92 3.03 26.92
C TRP A 96 15.21 2.39 26.44
N GLN A 97 15.19 1.14 26.01
CA GLN A 97 16.36 0.43 25.51
C GLN A 97 16.47 0.53 23.98
N GLN A 98 17.64 0.15 23.47
CA GLN A 98 17.87 -0.03 22.04
C GLN A 98 16.96 -1.13 21.48
N TRP A 99 16.37 -0.88 20.31
CA TRP A 99 15.76 -1.91 19.49
C TRP A 99 16.85 -2.70 18.75
N ARG A 100 16.92 -4.01 18.98
CA ARG A 100 17.79 -4.93 18.24
C ARG A 100 17.01 -5.57 17.11
N VAL A 101 17.63 -5.61 15.94
CA VAL A 101 17.15 -6.36 14.78
C VAL A 101 18.10 -7.52 14.52
N ASP A 102 17.63 -8.73 14.75
CA ASP A 102 18.38 -9.94 14.45
C ASP A 102 18.42 -10.21 12.93
N PRO A 103 19.37 -11.05 12.43
CA PRO A 103 19.52 -11.33 11.01
C PRO A 103 18.29 -11.97 10.32
N ASP A 104 17.41 -12.63 11.06
CA ASP A 104 16.14 -13.15 10.56
C ASP A 104 15.03 -12.07 10.49
N GLY A 105 15.36 -10.83 10.85
CA GLY A 105 14.48 -9.68 10.91
C GLY A 105 13.82 -9.46 12.26
N SER A 106 14.16 -10.30 13.25
CA SER A 106 13.57 -10.28 14.57
C SER A 106 13.83 -9.02 15.36
N ILE A 107 12.76 -8.41 15.87
CA ILE A 107 12.85 -7.24 16.72
C ILE A 107 12.74 -7.68 18.17
N SER A 108 13.69 -7.22 18.97
CA SER A 108 13.67 -7.34 20.42
C SER A 108 14.29 -6.09 21.03
N MET A 109 14.16 -5.92 22.35
CA MET A 109 14.83 -4.85 23.07
C MET A 109 16.09 -5.38 23.73
N GLU A 110 17.19 -4.65 23.60
CA GLU A 110 18.41 -4.99 24.34
C GLU A 110 18.23 -4.71 25.83
N THR A 111 18.75 -5.57 26.69
CA THR A 111 18.86 -5.26 28.12
C THR A 111 20.17 -4.50 28.36
N GLY A 112 20.08 -3.18 28.53
CA GLY A 112 21.20 -2.28 28.81
C GLY A 112 21.12 -1.60 30.18
N ASP A 113 22.28 -1.28 30.75
CA ASP A 113 22.44 -0.82 32.15
C ASP A 113 22.42 0.72 32.34
N ASN A 114 22.16 1.56 31.33
CA ASN A 114 22.55 2.98 31.44
C ASN A 114 21.61 4.03 30.80
N LEU A 115 20.33 4.09 31.21
CA LEU A 115 19.34 5.04 30.67
C LEU A 115 18.91 6.18 31.58
N ALA A 116 19.25 6.15 32.87
CA ALA A 116 18.70 7.10 33.84
C ALA A 116 19.03 8.57 33.50
N ILE A 117 20.25 8.84 33.01
CA ILE A 117 20.68 10.21 32.65
C ILE A 117 19.98 10.72 31.39
N GLU A 118 19.69 9.83 30.42
CA GLU A 118 18.99 10.21 29.19
C GLU A 118 17.51 10.47 29.46
N ALA A 119 16.87 9.63 30.28
CA ALA A 119 15.48 9.75 30.68
C ALA A 119 15.15 11.14 31.26
N ASP A 120 15.93 11.62 32.24
CA ASP A 120 15.71 12.93 32.86
C ASP A 120 15.84 14.10 31.86
N ARG A 121 16.76 13.98 30.89
CA ARG A 121 16.95 14.99 29.84
C ARG A 121 15.80 15.00 28.84
N ILE A 122 15.38 13.82 28.38
CA ILE A 122 14.22 13.67 27.48
C ILE A 122 12.98 14.24 28.14
N LYS A 123 12.72 13.85 29.40
CA LYS A 123 11.62 14.36 30.21
C LYS A 123 11.63 15.89 30.31
N THR A 124 12.79 16.48 30.59
CA THR A 124 12.95 17.94 30.73
C THR A 124 12.68 18.67 29.41
N LEU A 125 13.24 18.17 28.30
CA LEU A 125 13.03 18.76 26.97
C LEU A 125 11.58 18.63 26.53
N ALA A 126 10.98 17.44 26.66
CA ALA A 126 9.60 17.17 26.27
C ALA A 126 8.60 18.03 27.05
N LYS A 127 8.80 18.21 28.36
CA LYS A 127 7.97 19.12 29.18
C LYS A 127 8.10 20.58 28.78
N THR A 128 9.31 21.00 28.42
CA THR A 128 9.54 22.37 27.95
C THR A 128 8.77 22.62 26.67
N PHE A 129 8.84 21.69 25.72
CA PHE A 129 8.03 21.70 24.51
C PHE A 129 6.53 21.69 24.79
N LEU A 130 6.07 20.79 25.67
CA LEU A 130 4.66 20.63 26.00
C LEU A 130 4.06 21.94 26.53
N ARG A 131 4.81 22.68 27.35
CA ARG A 131 4.39 23.99 27.88
C ARG A 131 4.22 25.03 26.78
N ASP A 132 5.09 24.99 25.77
CA ASP A 132 5.15 26.02 24.73
C ASP A 132 4.38 25.60 23.46
N SER A 133 3.80 24.38 23.45
CA SER A 133 3.10 23.80 22.30
C SER A 133 1.66 24.28 22.18
N THR A 134 1.22 24.51 20.93
CA THR A 134 -0.16 24.87 20.57
C THR A 134 -0.98 23.70 20.05
N ILE A 135 -0.35 22.52 19.89
CA ILE A 135 -0.95 21.35 19.24
C ILE A 135 -1.74 20.47 20.22
N THR A 136 -1.76 20.80 21.51
CA THR A 136 -2.48 20.07 22.56
C THR A 136 -3.66 20.88 23.12
N THR A 137 -4.76 20.21 23.45
CA THR A 137 -5.81 20.79 24.31
C THR A 137 -5.40 20.72 25.79
N LYS A 138 -6.16 21.34 26.69
CA LYS A 138 -5.91 21.21 28.14
C LYS A 138 -5.98 19.75 28.60
N ARG A 139 -6.92 18.96 28.06
CA ARG A 139 -7.04 17.53 28.38
C ARG A 139 -5.82 16.76 27.86
N ASP A 140 -5.42 17.03 26.62
CA ASP A 140 -4.25 16.41 26.01
C ASP A 140 -2.96 16.79 26.73
N TYR A 141 -2.88 18.00 27.28
CA TYR A 141 -1.73 18.44 28.06
C TYR A 141 -1.51 17.58 29.30
N ASP A 142 -2.57 17.30 30.06
CA ASP A 142 -2.46 16.44 31.25
C ASP A 142 -2.09 15.00 30.87
N MET A 143 -2.69 14.47 29.79
CA MET A 143 -2.34 13.14 29.27
C MET A 143 -0.88 13.06 28.81
N ALA A 144 -0.42 14.04 28.03
CA ALA A 144 0.96 14.10 27.54
C ALA A 144 1.95 14.24 28.69
N ARG A 145 1.63 15.07 29.70
CA ARG A 145 2.45 15.20 30.90
C ARG A 145 2.57 13.85 31.61
N ASP A 146 1.45 13.19 31.86
CA ASP A 146 1.43 11.92 32.59
C ASP A 146 2.18 10.82 31.82
N GLU A 147 2.04 10.77 30.50
CA GLU A 147 2.82 9.87 29.63
C GLU A 147 4.33 10.15 29.71
N ILE A 148 4.74 11.42 29.62
CA ILE A 148 6.15 11.81 29.80
C ILE A 148 6.65 11.45 31.22
N GLU A 149 5.80 11.51 32.25
CA GLU A 149 6.18 11.11 33.61
C GLU A 149 6.45 9.61 33.71
N THR A 150 5.60 8.78 33.12
CA THR A 150 5.72 7.32 33.17
C THR A 150 6.83 6.79 32.26
N GLY A 151 7.19 7.54 31.23
CA GLY A 151 8.18 7.15 30.21
C GLY A 151 7.53 6.67 28.92
N GLY A 152 6.29 7.06 28.66
CA GLY A 152 5.68 6.85 27.36
C GLY A 152 6.31 7.76 26.30
N ASP A 153 6.63 7.20 25.13
CA ASP A 153 7.35 7.91 24.07
C ASP A 153 6.46 8.43 22.94
N GLY A 154 5.16 8.13 22.95
CA GLY A 154 4.22 8.50 21.90
C GLY A 154 4.17 10.00 21.66
N PHE A 155 4.00 10.78 22.72
CA PHE A 155 3.99 12.24 22.63
C PHE A 155 5.36 12.80 22.20
N VAL A 156 6.46 12.25 22.72
CA VAL A 156 7.83 12.67 22.39
C VAL A 156 8.13 12.47 20.90
N LYS A 157 7.76 11.30 20.36
CA LYS A 157 7.88 10.99 18.93
C LYS A 157 7.04 11.93 18.09
N MET A 158 5.80 12.21 18.49
CA MET A 158 4.95 13.17 17.80
C MET A 158 5.57 14.57 17.79
N LEU A 159 6.19 15.04 18.89
CA LEU A 159 6.90 16.32 18.92
C LEU A 159 8.04 16.36 17.91
N ILE A 160 8.83 15.29 17.81
CA ILE A 160 9.88 15.16 16.80
C ILE A 160 9.25 15.23 15.40
N ILE A 161 8.34 14.31 15.07
CA ILE A 161 7.72 14.19 13.74
C ILE A 161 7.10 15.52 13.30
N SER A 162 6.36 16.19 14.19
CA SER A 162 5.66 17.45 13.91
C SER A 162 6.62 18.65 13.72
N SER A 163 7.85 18.56 14.22
CA SER A 163 8.84 19.65 14.20
C SER A 163 9.92 19.49 13.13
N LEU A 164 10.02 18.34 12.45
CA LEU A 164 11.02 18.12 11.40
C LEU A 164 10.64 18.86 10.11
N PRO A 165 11.35 19.93 9.70
CA PRO A 165 10.88 20.87 8.69
C PRO A 165 10.86 20.32 7.25
N ARG A 166 11.47 19.16 7.03
CA ARG A 166 11.69 18.56 5.72
C ARG A 166 11.50 17.05 5.75
N LEU A 167 10.73 16.55 6.72
CA LEU A 167 10.35 15.14 6.80
C LEU A 167 9.47 14.80 5.59
N ILE A 168 9.90 13.84 4.77
CA ILE A 168 9.22 13.36 3.56
C ILE A 168 8.53 12.03 3.83
N ALA A 169 9.22 11.09 4.50
CA ALA A 169 8.68 9.77 4.77
C ALA A 169 8.69 9.43 6.26
N LEU A 170 7.65 8.75 6.71
CA LEU A 170 7.51 8.21 8.06
C LEU A 170 7.17 6.73 7.95
N ARG A 171 7.95 5.85 8.59
CA ARG A 171 7.75 4.40 8.55
C ARG A 171 7.62 3.86 9.96
N PHE A 172 6.54 3.14 10.22
CA PHE A 172 6.33 2.38 11.44
C PHE A 172 6.58 0.92 11.15
N VAL A 173 7.49 0.32 11.91
CA VAL A 173 7.81 -1.09 11.80
C VAL A 173 6.69 -1.94 12.38
N GLU A 174 6.45 -3.10 11.78
CA GLU A 174 5.54 -4.10 12.36
C GLU A 174 6.14 -4.65 13.66
N ASN A 175 5.42 -4.46 14.77
CA ASN A 175 5.79 -4.95 16.07
C ASN A 175 4.54 -5.43 16.81
N GLU A 176 4.58 -6.67 17.30
CA GLU A 176 3.43 -7.43 17.83
C GLU A 176 2.66 -6.70 18.94
N TRP A 177 3.37 -5.93 19.75
CA TRP A 177 2.82 -5.24 20.92
C TRP A 177 2.81 -3.71 20.75
N ASP A 178 2.95 -3.22 19.52
CA ASP A 178 2.93 -1.78 19.30
C ASP A 178 1.53 -1.21 19.56
N LEU A 179 1.47 -0.31 20.53
CA LEU A 179 0.26 0.42 20.88
C LEU A 179 -0.02 1.58 19.93
N HIS A 180 0.90 1.85 18.98
CA HIS A 180 0.81 2.94 18.02
C HIS A 180 0.53 4.30 18.69
N THR A 181 1.10 4.52 19.88
CA THR A 181 0.82 5.70 20.72
C THR A 181 1.15 7.01 19.99
N SER A 182 2.24 7.02 19.22
CA SER A 182 2.64 8.18 18.42
C SER A 182 1.67 8.48 17.27
N LEU A 183 1.08 7.47 16.61
CA LEU A 183 0.01 7.67 15.63
C LEU A 183 -1.24 8.28 16.28
N GLU A 184 -1.60 7.84 17.49
CA GLU A 184 -2.71 8.43 18.24
C GLU A 184 -2.44 9.90 18.64
N TRP A 185 -1.20 10.23 19.00
CA TRP A 185 -0.81 11.63 19.24
C TRP A 185 -0.81 12.48 17.98
N MET A 186 -0.33 11.93 16.85
CA MET A 186 -0.45 12.59 15.56
C MET A 186 -1.91 12.86 15.22
N ARG A 187 -2.80 11.89 15.50
CA ARG A 187 -4.25 12.03 15.32
C ARG A 187 -4.80 13.22 16.08
N LYS A 188 -4.51 13.30 17.38
CA LYS A 188 -4.92 14.43 18.24
C LYS A 188 -4.40 15.78 17.72
N ALA A 189 -3.14 15.84 17.33
CA ALA A 189 -2.52 17.07 16.82
C ALA A 189 -3.11 17.51 15.46
N ALA A 190 -3.42 16.55 14.57
CA ALA A 190 -4.08 16.81 13.30
C ALA A 190 -5.52 17.30 13.50
N SER A 191 -6.32 16.61 14.31
CA SER A 191 -7.68 17.04 14.66
C SER A 191 -7.68 18.45 15.27
N ARG A 192 -6.66 18.79 16.07
CA ARG A 192 -6.52 20.16 16.59
C ARG A 192 -6.26 21.18 15.48
N SER A 193 -5.40 20.85 14.52
CA SER A 193 -5.11 21.70 13.36
C SER A 193 -6.36 21.96 12.53
N LEU A 194 -7.15 20.92 12.31
CA LEU A 194 -8.43 20.96 11.62
C LEU A 194 -9.47 21.79 12.40
N ALA A 195 -9.78 21.42 13.64
CA ALA A 195 -10.86 22.01 14.42
C ALA A 195 -10.60 23.47 14.84
N ALA A 196 -9.36 23.81 15.16
CA ALA A 196 -9.01 25.15 15.62
C ALA A 196 -8.53 26.08 14.49
N SER A 197 -8.46 25.58 13.25
CA SER A 197 -7.88 26.29 12.11
C SER A 197 -6.49 26.88 12.43
N ILE A 198 -5.72 26.18 13.25
CA ILE A 198 -4.34 26.56 13.56
C ILE A 198 -3.41 26.06 12.45
N PRO A 199 -2.27 26.71 12.21
CA PRO A 199 -1.30 26.24 11.24
C PRO A 199 -0.90 24.79 11.51
N TRP A 200 -0.85 23.98 10.46
CA TRP A 200 -0.32 22.63 10.53
C TRP A 200 1.12 22.65 11.04
N PRO A 201 1.52 21.68 11.88
CA PRO A 201 2.92 21.51 12.22
C PRO A 201 3.78 21.36 10.96
N ILE A 202 5.00 21.90 11.01
CA ILE A 202 5.85 21.98 9.83
C ILE A 202 6.19 20.59 9.27
N GLY A 203 6.40 19.61 10.14
CA GLY A 203 6.67 18.23 9.74
C GLY A 203 5.46 17.53 9.11
N PHE A 204 4.24 17.84 9.56
CA PHE A 204 3.02 17.33 8.94
C PHE A 204 2.81 17.96 7.55
N THR A 205 3.23 19.22 7.38
CA THR A 205 3.16 19.92 6.08
C THR A 205 4.19 19.37 5.09
N SER A 206 5.37 18.95 5.54
CA SER A 206 6.41 18.38 4.67
C SER A 206 6.22 16.91 4.35
N LEU A 207 5.45 16.16 5.16
CA LEU A 207 5.25 14.73 4.99
C LEU A 207 4.55 14.42 3.66
N ARG A 208 5.00 13.33 3.00
CA ARG A 208 4.50 12.85 1.70
C ARG A 208 4.17 11.36 1.72
N ILE A 209 4.92 10.57 2.49
CA ILE A 209 4.80 9.11 2.50
C ILE A 209 4.65 8.65 3.95
N VAL A 210 3.63 7.84 4.21
CA VAL A 210 3.49 7.16 5.51
C VAL A 210 3.27 5.67 5.28
N ALA A 211 4.09 4.84 5.91
CA ALA A 211 3.96 3.40 5.87
C ALA A 211 3.81 2.87 7.29
N VAL A 212 2.71 2.17 7.58
CA VAL A 212 2.40 1.61 8.89
C VAL A 212 2.45 0.09 8.83
N GLY A 213 3.28 -0.53 9.67
CA GLY A 213 3.44 -1.98 9.75
C GLY A 213 4.41 -2.53 8.71
N VAL A 214 5.53 -1.84 8.46
CA VAL A 214 6.59 -2.33 7.56
C VAL A 214 7.24 -3.57 8.16
N VAL A 215 7.19 -4.67 7.43
CA VAL A 215 7.64 -5.98 7.92
C VAL A 215 9.16 -6.07 7.90
N THR A 216 9.80 -6.42 9.02
CA THR A 216 11.26 -6.67 9.07
C THR A 216 11.64 -8.15 8.96
N ARG A 217 10.75 -9.06 9.38
CA ARG A 217 10.95 -10.52 9.33
C ARG A 217 10.46 -11.13 8.03
N ASN A 218 11.17 -12.14 7.56
CA ASN A 218 10.63 -13.05 6.56
C ASN A 218 9.71 -14.05 7.29
N HIS A 219 8.42 -13.74 7.42
CA HIS A 219 7.38 -14.62 7.97
C HIS A 219 7.53 -15.06 9.43
N LYS A 220 6.80 -14.36 10.31
CA LYS A 220 5.90 -15.01 11.28
C LYS A 220 4.64 -14.17 11.42
N ASP A 221 3.53 -14.88 11.34
CA ASP A 221 2.15 -14.45 11.44
C ASP A 221 1.88 -13.97 12.88
N PHE A 222 1.55 -12.69 13.03
CA PHE A 222 1.21 -12.10 14.31
C PHE A 222 -0.25 -11.60 14.29
N ASN A 223 -1.01 -12.02 15.30
CA ASN A 223 -2.34 -11.52 15.63
C ASN A 223 -2.23 -10.32 16.60
N GLY A 224 -1.35 -9.38 16.29
CA GLY A 224 -1.26 -8.12 17.05
C GLY A 224 -2.53 -7.28 16.88
N ALA A 225 -2.78 -6.38 17.85
CA ALA A 225 -3.82 -5.37 17.68
C ALA A 225 -3.42 -4.46 16.53
N GLY A 226 -4.15 -4.55 15.41
CA GLY A 226 -3.90 -3.75 14.21
C GLY A 226 -4.02 -2.25 14.46
N ALA A 227 -3.42 -1.45 13.58
CA ALA A 227 -3.72 -0.02 13.55
C ALA A 227 -5.20 0.20 13.20
N ARG A 228 -5.79 1.28 13.72
CA ARG A 228 -7.25 1.51 13.64
C ARG A 228 -7.60 2.36 12.42
N ALA A 229 -8.85 2.24 11.95
CA ALA A 229 -9.39 3.05 10.86
C ALA A 229 -9.19 4.56 11.09
N ASN A 230 -9.34 5.03 12.33
CA ASN A 230 -9.11 6.43 12.69
C ASN A 230 -7.65 6.92 12.47
N HIS A 231 -6.66 6.03 12.46
CA HIS A 231 -5.27 6.37 12.15
C HIS A 231 -5.11 6.63 10.65
N LEU A 232 -5.67 5.75 9.81
CA LEU A 232 -5.68 5.94 8.36
C LEU A 232 -6.46 7.21 7.98
N ALA A 233 -7.65 7.40 8.54
CA ALA A 233 -8.50 8.57 8.28
C ALA A 233 -7.75 9.88 8.50
N MET A 234 -6.99 10.00 9.61
CA MET A 234 -6.19 11.18 9.87
C MET A 234 -5.07 11.39 8.84
N LEU A 235 -4.39 10.32 8.43
CA LEU A 235 -3.29 10.43 7.48
C LEU A 235 -3.77 10.98 6.13
N LEU A 236 -5.00 10.63 5.72
CA LEU A 236 -5.63 11.21 4.53
C LEU A 236 -5.89 12.71 4.65
N ARG A 237 -6.06 13.24 5.88
CA ARG A 237 -6.25 14.68 6.12
C ARG A 237 -4.95 15.49 6.15
N LEU A 238 -3.79 14.84 6.08
CA LEU A 238 -2.52 15.56 6.05
C LEU A 238 -2.39 16.39 4.76
N PRO A 239 -1.91 17.65 4.82
CA PRO A 239 -2.03 18.60 3.71
C PRO A 239 -1.45 18.15 2.37
N ASN A 240 -0.34 17.40 2.40
CA ASN A 240 0.43 17.09 1.21
C ASN A 240 0.77 15.59 1.10
N ILE A 241 -0.02 14.72 1.74
CA ILE A 241 0.22 13.28 1.67
C ILE A 241 0.07 12.79 0.22
N GLU A 242 1.00 11.96 -0.25
CA GLU A 242 1.00 11.40 -1.61
C GLU A 242 0.84 9.88 -1.58
N GLU A 243 1.36 9.20 -0.56
CA GLU A 243 1.32 7.75 -0.45
C GLU A 243 1.08 7.31 0.99
N VAL A 244 0.16 6.35 1.13
CA VAL A 244 -0.12 5.70 2.40
C VAL A 244 -0.10 4.18 2.22
N TYR A 245 0.70 3.51 3.03
CA TYR A 245 0.69 2.07 3.21
C TYR A 245 0.20 1.73 4.61
N PHE A 246 -0.74 0.78 4.70
CA PHE A 246 -1.18 0.20 5.98
C PHE A 246 -1.18 -1.32 5.90
N ARG A 247 -0.53 -1.93 6.89
CA ARG A 247 -0.64 -3.35 7.19
C ARG A 247 -1.53 -3.57 8.41
N ASN A 248 -2.32 -4.65 8.42
CA ASN A 248 -3.16 -5.05 9.56
C ASN A 248 -4.14 -3.95 10.00
N LEU A 249 -4.78 -3.27 9.05
CA LEU A 249 -5.79 -2.25 9.37
C LEU A 249 -7.05 -2.94 9.91
N ASP A 250 -7.49 -2.60 11.13
CA ASP A 250 -8.74 -3.10 11.72
C ASP A 250 -9.83 -2.02 11.63
N MET A 251 -10.78 -2.24 10.72
CA MET A 251 -11.89 -1.30 10.47
C MET A 251 -13.13 -1.60 11.34
N ARG A 252 -13.14 -2.73 12.06
CA ARG A 252 -14.23 -3.18 12.93
C ARG A 252 -14.28 -2.44 14.26
N SER A 253 -13.09 -2.05 14.74
CA SER A 253 -12.90 -1.50 16.07
C SER A 253 -13.61 -0.16 16.33
N ASP A 254 -14.15 0.47 15.28
CA ASP A 254 -14.78 1.77 15.34
C ASP A 254 -16.32 1.73 15.28
N GLY A 255 -16.96 0.54 15.27
CA GLY A 255 -18.40 0.34 15.49
C GLY A 255 -19.29 0.52 14.24
N ASP A 256 -20.58 0.18 14.38
CA ASP A 256 -21.55 0.19 13.27
C ASP A 256 -21.87 1.63 12.81
N PHE A 257 -21.95 1.83 11.50
CA PHE A 257 -22.31 3.10 10.85
C PHE A 257 -23.69 2.98 10.21
N GLU A 258 -24.51 4.02 10.33
CA GLU A 258 -25.82 4.05 9.66
C GLU A 258 -25.66 4.25 8.15
N ASP A 259 -24.76 5.14 7.74
CA ASP A 259 -24.43 5.42 6.35
C ASP A 259 -23.01 6.01 6.21
N VAL A 260 -22.64 6.35 4.97
CA VAL A 260 -21.35 6.95 4.64
C VAL A 260 -21.16 8.34 5.25
N ASN A 261 -22.24 9.12 5.40
CA ASN A 261 -22.15 10.46 5.99
C ASN A 261 -21.77 10.38 7.46
N ASP A 262 -22.33 9.40 8.19
CA ASP A 262 -21.96 9.11 9.57
C ASP A 262 -20.47 8.73 9.68
N ALA A 263 -19.99 7.86 8.77
CA ALA A 263 -18.56 7.53 8.70
C ALA A 263 -17.70 8.78 8.42
N GLN A 264 -18.10 9.62 7.46
CA GLN A 264 -17.37 10.84 7.11
C GLN A 264 -17.34 11.87 8.25
N GLU A 265 -18.44 12.03 8.98
CA GLU A 265 -18.53 12.93 10.13
C GLU A 265 -17.66 12.40 11.28
N ARG A 266 -17.79 11.11 11.61
CA ARG A 266 -17.08 10.50 12.74
C ARG A 266 -15.57 10.45 12.54
N PHE A 267 -15.12 10.14 11.33
CA PHE A 267 -13.70 10.07 11.01
C PHE A 267 -13.13 11.38 10.49
N GLU A 268 -13.97 12.41 10.34
CA GLU A 268 -13.60 13.68 9.72
C GLU A 268 -12.91 13.44 8.36
N ILE A 269 -13.53 12.72 7.42
CA ILE A 269 -12.99 12.48 6.07
C ILE A 269 -13.98 12.89 4.96
N PRO A 270 -14.18 14.20 4.73
CA PRO A 270 -15.05 14.68 3.66
C PRO A 270 -14.57 14.22 2.27
N ASN A 271 -15.47 14.19 1.30
CA ASN A 271 -15.12 13.94 -0.11
C ASN A 271 -13.98 14.84 -0.58
N ALA A 272 -13.05 14.26 -1.34
CA ALA A 272 -11.92 14.96 -1.95
C ALA A 272 -11.06 15.77 -0.95
N CYS A 273 -11.05 15.41 0.34
CA CYS A 273 -10.25 16.08 1.37
C CYS A 273 -8.75 15.76 1.34
N SER A 274 -8.34 14.74 0.58
CA SER A 274 -6.97 14.21 0.56
C SER A 274 -6.27 14.43 -0.78
N SER A 275 -4.97 14.73 -0.71
CA SER A 275 -4.07 14.80 -1.88
C SER A 275 -3.38 13.48 -2.21
N VAL A 276 -3.74 12.39 -1.50
CA VAL A 276 -3.14 11.07 -1.67
C VAL A 276 -3.30 10.57 -3.10
N LYS A 277 -2.22 10.01 -3.64
CA LYS A 277 -2.14 9.43 -4.98
C LYS A 277 -2.06 7.91 -4.94
N ARG A 278 -1.54 7.34 -3.86
CA ARG A 278 -1.36 5.89 -3.72
C ARG A 278 -1.85 5.43 -2.35
N ILE A 279 -2.80 4.51 -2.36
CA ILE A 279 -3.28 3.82 -1.17
C ILE A 279 -2.93 2.34 -1.33
N ILE A 280 -2.18 1.81 -0.38
CA ILE A 280 -1.76 0.41 -0.35
C ILE A 280 -2.25 -0.18 0.97
N LEU A 281 -3.14 -1.17 0.87
CA LEU A 281 -3.75 -1.81 2.02
C LEU A 281 -3.37 -3.29 2.00
N ASP A 282 -2.73 -3.74 3.08
CA ASP A 282 -2.16 -5.07 3.21
C ASP A 282 -2.75 -5.75 4.44
N ARG A 283 -3.39 -6.91 4.24
CA ARG A 283 -4.02 -7.66 5.33
C ARG A 283 -5.04 -6.81 6.11
N ILE A 284 -6.08 -6.34 5.42
CA ILE A 284 -7.17 -5.58 6.04
C ILE A 284 -8.14 -6.53 6.77
N ARG A 285 -8.66 -6.10 7.91
CA ARG A 285 -9.85 -6.68 8.53
C ARG A 285 -10.98 -5.67 8.42
N ASP A 286 -12.03 -6.05 7.70
CA ASP A 286 -13.08 -5.14 7.23
C ASP A 286 -14.47 -5.72 7.49
N ASP A 287 -15.31 -4.96 8.17
CA ASP A 287 -16.75 -5.15 8.26
C ASP A 287 -17.55 -3.86 7.97
N SER A 288 -16.86 -2.76 7.62
CA SER A 288 -17.44 -1.41 7.58
C SER A 288 -17.50 -0.88 6.14
N TRP A 289 -18.59 -1.21 5.46
CA TRP A 289 -18.86 -0.72 4.10
C TRP A 289 -18.84 0.82 4.04
N ALA A 290 -19.42 1.49 5.04
CA ALA A 290 -19.51 2.95 5.09
C ALA A 290 -18.13 3.62 5.21
N PHE A 291 -17.23 3.06 6.02
CA PHE A 291 -15.87 3.59 6.14
C PHE A 291 -15.06 3.36 4.86
N ARG A 292 -15.18 2.18 4.24
CA ARG A 292 -14.53 1.87 2.97
C ARG A 292 -14.97 2.83 1.87
N GLU A 293 -16.27 3.13 1.78
CA GLU A 293 -16.77 4.10 0.82
C GLU A 293 -16.22 5.52 1.09
N ALA A 294 -16.23 5.96 2.36
CA ALA A 294 -15.64 7.24 2.75
C ALA A 294 -14.13 7.31 2.43
N LEU A 295 -13.40 6.22 2.65
CA LEU A 295 -11.98 6.07 2.31
C LEU A 295 -11.72 6.24 0.80
N LEU A 296 -12.58 5.68 -0.06
CA LEU A 296 -12.45 5.78 -1.52
C LEU A 296 -12.91 7.13 -2.07
N MET A 297 -13.78 7.84 -1.35
CA MET A 297 -14.20 9.21 -1.72
C MET A 297 -13.26 10.31 -1.23
N ALA A 298 -12.43 10.06 -0.21
CA ALA A 298 -11.55 11.05 0.39
C ALA A 298 -10.43 11.58 -0.55
N PRO A 299 -9.75 10.77 -1.38
CA PRO A 299 -8.71 11.25 -2.30
C PRO A 299 -9.28 12.11 -3.42
N SER A 300 -8.59 13.19 -3.78
CA SER A 300 -8.90 14.03 -4.95
C SER A 300 -8.04 13.72 -6.19
N ALA A 301 -7.01 12.88 -6.02
CA ALA A 301 -5.99 12.62 -7.03
C ALA A 301 -5.47 11.17 -6.98
N LEU A 302 -6.33 10.22 -6.60
CA LEU A 302 -5.94 8.81 -6.48
C LEU A 302 -5.47 8.26 -7.84
N GLU A 303 -4.24 7.80 -7.92
CA GLU A 303 -3.63 7.21 -9.12
C GLU A 303 -3.47 5.69 -9.01
N ALA A 304 -3.33 5.16 -7.80
CA ALA A 304 -3.23 3.72 -7.55
C ALA A 304 -3.93 3.31 -6.26
N LEU A 305 -4.73 2.24 -6.36
CA LEU A 305 -5.27 1.49 -5.23
C LEU A 305 -4.71 0.07 -5.30
N VAL A 306 -4.05 -0.35 -4.23
CA VAL A 306 -3.52 -1.71 -4.09
C VAL A 306 -4.08 -2.35 -2.84
N ILE A 307 -4.61 -3.55 -3.01
CA ILE A 307 -5.16 -4.37 -1.93
C ILE A 307 -4.45 -5.71 -1.96
N ARG A 308 -4.02 -6.18 -0.79
CA ARG A 308 -3.31 -7.45 -0.65
C ARG A 308 -4.00 -8.34 0.37
N GLY A 309 -4.49 -9.50 -0.10
CA GLY A 309 -5.07 -10.53 0.73
C GLY A 309 -4.03 -11.30 1.56
N HIS A 310 -4.48 -11.92 2.66
CA HIS A 310 -3.63 -12.73 3.52
C HIS A 310 -4.35 -13.97 4.09
N PRO A 311 -3.67 -15.12 4.26
CA PRO A 311 -4.30 -16.32 4.82
C PRO A 311 -4.86 -16.15 6.23
N GLU A 312 -4.28 -15.25 7.02
CA GLU A 312 -4.78 -14.97 8.38
C GLU A 312 -6.09 -14.17 8.41
N THR A 313 -6.54 -13.66 7.27
CA THR A 313 -7.87 -13.07 7.10
C THR A 313 -8.77 -13.98 6.27
N ALA A 314 -8.40 -15.26 6.07
CA ALA A 314 -9.20 -16.19 5.29
C ALA A 314 -10.57 -16.50 5.93
N ASP A 315 -10.67 -16.44 7.26
CA ASP A 315 -11.95 -16.62 7.99
C ASP A 315 -12.84 -15.37 7.90
N GLU A 316 -12.27 -14.21 7.57
CA GLU A 316 -12.95 -12.91 7.46
C GLU A 316 -12.39 -12.16 6.23
N PRO A 317 -12.58 -12.70 5.02
CA PRO A 317 -12.04 -12.12 3.80
C PRO A 317 -12.62 -10.72 3.57
N MET A 318 -11.79 -9.82 3.04
CA MET A 318 -12.24 -8.46 2.72
C MET A 318 -13.28 -8.53 1.60
N ASP A 319 -14.42 -7.83 1.80
CA ASP A 319 -15.48 -7.71 0.80
C ASP A 319 -15.00 -6.96 -0.47
N GLY A 320 -14.64 -7.69 -1.51
CA GLY A 320 -14.03 -7.11 -2.71
C GLY A 320 -15.02 -6.39 -3.64
N ASP A 321 -16.29 -6.78 -3.61
CA ASP A 321 -17.24 -6.52 -4.69
C ASP A 321 -17.71 -5.05 -4.74
N MET A 322 -17.78 -4.41 -3.59
CA MET A 322 -18.21 -3.02 -3.44
C MET A 322 -17.11 -2.03 -3.85
N ILE A 323 -15.85 -2.46 -3.99
CA ILE A 323 -14.74 -1.55 -4.28
C ILE A 323 -14.93 -0.91 -5.67
N PRO A 324 -15.14 -1.65 -6.77
CA PRO A 324 -15.40 -1.01 -8.07
C PRO A 324 -16.66 -0.16 -8.11
N VAL A 325 -17.71 -0.52 -7.35
CA VAL A 325 -18.93 0.30 -7.22
C VAL A 325 -18.56 1.69 -6.71
N HIS A 326 -17.88 1.76 -5.57
CA HIS A 326 -17.47 3.02 -4.96
C HIS A 326 -16.42 3.79 -5.80
N LEU A 327 -15.56 3.08 -6.52
CA LEU A 327 -14.63 3.72 -7.47
C LEU A 327 -15.37 4.37 -8.65
N GLY A 328 -16.41 3.71 -9.18
CA GLY A 328 -17.22 4.21 -10.29
C GLY A 328 -18.09 5.42 -9.92
N ASP A 329 -18.63 5.43 -8.70
CA ASP A 329 -19.47 6.54 -8.20
C ASP A 329 -18.66 7.76 -7.73
N SER A 330 -17.38 7.56 -7.39
CA SER A 330 -16.50 8.62 -6.93
C SER A 330 -15.97 9.44 -8.10
N SER A 331 -16.51 10.66 -8.28
CA SER A 331 -15.94 11.66 -9.20
C SER A 331 -14.45 11.94 -8.95
N SER A 332 -13.96 11.62 -7.74
CA SER A 332 -12.58 11.77 -7.34
C SER A 332 -11.64 10.65 -7.83
N CYS A 333 -12.20 9.54 -8.33
CA CYS A 333 -11.44 8.39 -8.86
C CYS A 333 -11.15 8.50 -10.36
N GLN A 334 -11.48 9.61 -11.02
CA GLN A 334 -11.16 9.83 -12.44
C GLN A 334 -9.66 9.80 -12.73
N SER A 335 -8.81 10.07 -11.75
CA SER A 335 -7.34 9.98 -11.90
C SER A 335 -6.80 8.56 -11.75
N LEU A 336 -7.63 7.57 -11.40
CA LEU A 336 -7.18 6.22 -11.10
C LEU A 336 -6.60 5.56 -12.35
N ARG A 337 -5.37 5.09 -12.23
CA ARG A 337 -4.64 4.41 -13.32
C ARG A 337 -4.36 2.94 -13.03
N ARG A 338 -4.38 2.56 -11.76
CA ARG A 338 -3.98 1.22 -11.31
C ARG A 338 -4.92 0.75 -10.22
N PHE A 339 -5.56 -0.39 -10.46
CA PHE A 339 -6.29 -1.14 -9.45
C PHE A 339 -5.71 -2.55 -9.40
N THR A 340 -5.02 -2.86 -8.30
CA THR A 340 -4.27 -4.12 -8.17
C THR A 340 -4.70 -4.87 -6.93
N ILE A 341 -5.07 -6.12 -7.14
CA ILE A 341 -5.23 -7.12 -6.09
C ILE A 341 -4.02 -8.05 -6.11
N TYR A 342 -3.33 -8.15 -4.98
CA TYR A 342 -2.27 -9.11 -4.71
C TYR A 342 -2.76 -10.18 -3.75
N ARG A 343 -2.25 -11.42 -3.89
CA ARG A 343 -2.68 -12.60 -3.12
C ARG A 343 -4.21 -12.68 -3.02
N PRO A 344 -4.88 -12.77 -4.17
CA PRO A 344 -6.33 -12.65 -4.26
C PRO A 344 -7.10 -13.77 -3.55
N ASP A 345 -6.47 -14.91 -3.26
CA ASP A 345 -7.08 -16.09 -2.62
C ASP A 345 -7.74 -15.80 -1.25
N TYR A 346 -7.55 -14.59 -0.73
CA TYR A 346 -8.04 -14.12 0.57
C TYR A 346 -8.89 -12.85 0.47
N ILE A 347 -9.44 -12.58 -0.71
CA ILE A 347 -10.42 -11.53 -0.97
C ILE A 347 -11.65 -12.21 -1.57
N SER A 348 -12.81 -11.95 -1.00
CA SER A 348 -14.09 -12.49 -1.48
C SER A 348 -15.13 -11.39 -1.49
N GLY A 349 -16.07 -11.44 -2.41
CA GLY A 349 -17.29 -10.64 -2.40
C GLY A 349 -18.52 -11.53 -2.48
N ARG A 350 -19.67 -10.92 -2.77
CA ARG A 350 -20.94 -11.63 -2.92
C ARG A 350 -20.87 -12.66 -4.06
N ASP A 351 -21.61 -13.75 -3.90
CA ASP A 351 -21.74 -14.84 -4.88
C ASP A 351 -20.39 -15.45 -5.32
N SER A 352 -19.43 -15.49 -4.38
CA SER A 352 -18.07 -15.99 -4.63
C SER A 352 -17.30 -15.22 -5.72
N ARG A 353 -17.76 -14.03 -6.11
CA ARG A 353 -17.01 -13.12 -6.97
C ARG A 353 -16.05 -12.31 -6.13
N SER A 354 -14.93 -11.87 -6.68
CA SER A 354 -14.13 -10.83 -6.02
C SER A 354 -14.67 -9.45 -6.33
N TYR A 355 -15.10 -9.17 -7.57
CA TYR A 355 -15.93 -8.02 -7.91
C TYR A 355 -16.53 -8.15 -9.32
N GLU A 356 -17.38 -7.22 -9.76
CA GLU A 356 -17.94 -7.21 -11.12
C GLU A 356 -17.03 -6.42 -12.10
N PRO A 357 -16.39 -7.07 -13.09
CA PRO A 357 -15.53 -6.41 -14.07
C PRO A 357 -16.19 -5.26 -14.85
N GLY A 358 -17.49 -5.36 -15.18
CA GLY A 358 -18.23 -4.35 -15.93
C GLY A 358 -18.24 -2.98 -15.25
N LEU A 359 -18.14 -2.93 -13.92
CA LEU A 359 -18.06 -1.69 -13.15
C LEU A 359 -16.77 -0.90 -13.43
N LEU A 360 -15.72 -1.56 -13.93
CA LEU A 360 -14.46 -0.89 -14.28
C LEU A 360 -14.56 -0.09 -15.59
N GLN A 361 -15.61 -0.28 -16.41
CA GLN A 361 -15.75 0.44 -17.69
C GLN A 361 -15.91 1.95 -17.50
N GLY A 362 -16.42 2.40 -16.35
CA GLY A 362 -16.56 3.83 -16.03
C GLY A 362 -15.23 4.54 -15.74
N LEU A 363 -14.12 3.79 -15.64
CA LEU A 363 -12.80 4.31 -15.24
C LEU A 363 -11.90 4.53 -16.47
N ASP A 364 -12.12 5.63 -17.19
CA ASP A 364 -11.48 5.95 -18.48
C ASP A 364 -9.93 6.01 -18.47
N ASN A 365 -9.31 6.14 -17.30
CA ASN A 365 -7.85 6.24 -17.15
C ASN A 365 -7.21 4.95 -16.60
N LEU A 366 -8.00 3.91 -16.35
CA LEU A 366 -7.52 2.67 -15.74
C LEU A 366 -6.66 1.89 -16.73
N GLY A 367 -5.35 1.88 -16.46
CA GLY A 367 -4.34 1.25 -17.31
C GLY A 367 -3.85 -0.09 -16.79
N LEU A 368 -3.93 -0.37 -15.49
CA LEU A 368 -3.58 -1.67 -14.91
C LEU A 368 -4.74 -2.19 -14.08
N VAL A 369 -5.16 -3.43 -14.38
CA VAL A 369 -6.22 -4.15 -13.67
C VAL A 369 -5.73 -5.55 -13.30
N SER A 370 -6.02 -5.97 -12.07
CA SER A 370 -5.88 -7.35 -11.60
C SER A 370 -7.27 -7.93 -11.29
N LEU A 371 -7.66 -9.01 -11.96
CA LEU A 371 -9.01 -9.58 -11.83
C LEU A 371 -9.02 -11.13 -11.79
N CYS A 372 -10.07 -11.68 -11.22
CA CYS A 372 -10.34 -13.12 -11.26
C CYS A 372 -10.98 -13.49 -12.61
N ILE A 373 -10.54 -14.57 -13.25
CA ILE A 373 -11.22 -15.08 -14.45
C ILE A 373 -12.66 -15.50 -14.12
N GLN A 374 -12.89 -16.07 -12.94
CA GLN A 374 -14.23 -16.48 -12.51
C GLN A 374 -15.20 -15.29 -12.45
N ASP A 375 -14.71 -14.08 -12.15
CA ASP A 375 -15.55 -12.88 -12.12
C ASP A 375 -16.08 -12.51 -13.51
N ILE A 376 -15.24 -12.61 -14.55
CA ILE A 376 -15.69 -12.42 -15.94
C ILE A 376 -16.74 -13.46 -16.32
N ILE A 377 -16.48 -14.72 -15.97
CA ILE A 377 -17.36 -15.85 -16.30
C ILE A 377 -18.71 -15.67 -15.60
N ASN A 378 -18.70 -15.37 -14.31
CA ASN A 378 -19.91 -15.17 -13.52
C ASN A 378 -20.74 -13.97 -14.03
N GLU A 379 -20.09 -12.86 -14.38
CA GLU A 379 -20.80 -11.69 -14.95
C GLU A 379 -21.41 -12.04 -16.31
N ALA A 380 -20.65 -12.72 -17.18
CA ALA A 380 -21.13 -13.13 -18.49
C ALA A 380 -22.31 -14.12 -18.41
N LEU A 381 -22.27 -15.08 -17.47
CA LEU A 381 -23.39 -15.98 -17.17
C LEU A 381 -24.62 -15.20 -16.69
N GLY A 382 -24.43 -14.22 -15.80
CA GLY A 382 -25.51 -13.36 -15.32
C GLY A 382 -26.20 -12.59 -16.44
N GLU A 383 -25.42 -12.07 -17.40
CA GLU A 383 -25.97 -11.38 -18.57
C GLU A 383 -26.70 -12.31 -19.54
N ALA A 384 -26.20 -13.53 -19.75
CA ALA A 384 -26.87 -14.52 -20.61
C ALA A 384 -28.26 -14.87 -20.04
N ARG A 385 -28.34 -15.13 -18.72
CA ARG A 385 -29.60 -15.40 -18.02
C ARG A 385 -30.61 -14.26 -18.12
N ASN A 386 -30.15 -13.01 -17.99
CA ASN A 386 -31.02 -11.84 -18.09
C ASN A 386 -31.60 -11.66 -19.50
N LYS A 387 -30.85 -12.03 -20.56
CA LYS A 387 -31.35 -11.97 -21.93
C LYS A 387 -32.43 -13.03 -22.18
N GLU A 388 -32.25 -14.24 -21.67
CA GLU A 388 -33.25 -15.32 -21.81
C GLU A 388 -34.56 -14.98 -21.09
N SER A 389 -34.49 -14.39 -19.89
CA SER A 389 -35.69 -13.99 -19.15
C SER A 389 -36.44 -12.82 -19.78
N ASP A 390 -35.72 -11.85 -20.35
CA ASP A 390 -36.30 -10.76 -21.15
C ASP A 390 -36.97 -11.29 -22.44
N GLU A 391 -36.42 -12.32 -23.07
CA GLU A 391 -36.98 -12.97 -24.26
C GLU A 391 -38.21 -13.85 -23.94
N GLU A 392 -38.25 -14.47 -22.76
CA GLU A 392 -39.40 -15.25 -22.27
C GLU A 392 -40.51 -14.39 -21.64
N GLY A 393 -40.28 -13.08 -21.46
CA GLY A 393 -41.23 -12.15 -20.86
C GLY A 393 -41.47 -12.40 -19.37
N ILE A 394 -40.49 -12.99 -18.68
CA ILE A 394 -40.54 -13.29 -17.25
C ILE A 394 -39.90 -12.12 -16.51
N ASN A 395 -40.72 -11.29 -15.85
CA ASN A 395 -40.26 -10.11 -15.13
C ASN A 395 -39.65 -10.49 -13.77
N LEU A 396 -38.40 -10.98 -13.77
CA LEU A 396 -37.65 -11.34 -12.55
C LEU A 396 -37.35 -10.14 -11.62
N SER A 397 -37.55 -8.90 -12.10
CA SER A 397 -37.23 -7.68 -11.35
C SER A 397 -38.19 -7.35 -10.20
N GLU A 398 -39.41 -7.91 -10.19
CA GLU A 398 -40.37 -7.71 -9.08
C GLU A 398 -40.22 -8.75 -7.96
N ASP A 399 -39.81 -9.99 -8.25
CA ASP A 399 -39.70 -11.05 -7.22
C ASP A 399 -38.43 -10.92 -6.35
N ILE A 400 -37.37 -10.25 -6.83
CA ILE A 400 -36.11 -10.05 -6.06
C ILE A 400 -36.22 -8.90 -5.05
N ARG A 401 -37.16 -7.94 -5.24
CA ARG A 401 -37.34 -6.80 -4.30
C ARG A 401 -38.22 -7.10 -3.10
N GLU A 402 -38.96 -8.21 -3.07
CA GLU A 402 -39.84 -8.59 -1.96
C GLU A 402 -39.25 -9.66 -1.01
N MET A 403 -38.06 -10.20 -1.27
CA MET A 403 -37.39 -11.17 -0.40
C MET A 403 -36.43 -10.46 0.57
N GLY A 404 -36.96 -10.03 1.73
CA GLY A 404 -36.15 -9.54 2.84
C GLY A 404 -35.43 -10.65 3.60
N ASP A 405 -34.20 -10.37 4.04
CA ASP A 405 -33.38 -10.87 5.17
C ASP A 405 -33.57 -12.30 5.75
N ASP A 406 -34.27 -13.22 5.09
CA ASP A 406 -34.48 -14.58 5.58
C ASP A 406 -33.64 -15.56 4.74
N ASP A 407 -32.49 -15.92 5.33
CA ASP A 407 -31.66 -17.15 5.29
C ASP A 407 -32.02 -18.26 4.29
N THR A 408 -32.39 -17.90 3.07
CA THR A 408 -32.65 -18.82 1.96
C THR A 408 -31.51 -18.67 0.98
N SER A 409 -30.68 -19.72 0.92
CA SER A 409 -29.61 -19.90 -0.05
C SER A 409 -30.04 -19.40 -1.44
N PRO A 410 -29.14 -18.75 -2.20
CA PRO A 410 -29.44 -18.29 -3.54
C PRO A 410 -30.05 -19.45 -4.35
N PRO A 411 -30.96 -19.17 -5.31
CA PRO A 411 -31.61 -20.20 -6.10
C PRO A 411 -30.54 -21.15 -6.63
N HIS A 412 -30.59 -22.41 -6.15
CA HIS A 412 -29.61 -23.44 -6.50
C HIS A 412 -29.40 -23.43 -8.01
N CYS A 413 -28.14 -23.22 -8.42
CA CYS A 413 -27.71 -23.42 -9.80
C CYS A 413 -28.24 -24.77 -10.27
N THR A 414 -29.20 -24.78 -11.19
CA THR A 414 -29.53 -25.99 -11.91
C THR A 414 -28.34 -26.31 -12.82
N ASN A 415 -27.93 -27.57 -12.85
CA ASN A 415 -26.78 -28.11 -13.62
C ASN A 415 -26.84 -27.91 -15.16
N ASP A 416 -27.69 -27.02 -15.67
CA ASP A 416 -27.95 -26.79 -17.10
C ASP A 416 -27.53 -25.39 -17.61
N ASP A 417 -27.05 -24.48 -16.74
CA ASP A 417 -26.65 -23.13 -17.16
C ASP A 417 -25.16 -23.10 -17.57
N PHE A 418 -24.91 -23.20 -18.88
CA PHE A 418 -23.56 -23.18 -19.46
C PHE A 418 -23.35 -21.91 -20.28
N ILE A 419 -22.26 -21.19 -20.03
CA ILE A 419 -21.79 -20.13 -20.94
C ILE A 419 -21.13 -20.77 -22.15
N ASN A 420 -21.50 -20.34 -23.36
CA ASN A 420 -20.83 -20.84 -24.55
C ASN A 420 -19.50 -20.10 -24.81
N HIS A 421 -18.64 -20.72 -25.63
CA HIS A 421 -17.32 -20.19 -25.96
C HIS A 421 -17.37 -18.75 -26.49
N ASP A 422 -18.30 -18.47 -27.41
CA ASP A 422 -18.39 -17.15 -28.07
C ASP A 422 -18.84 -16.05 -27.08
N GLU A 423 -19.74 -16.36 -26.15
CA GLU A 423 -20.19 -15.46 -25.09
C GLU A 423 -19.06 -15.10 -24.13
N LEU A 424 -18.26 -16.08 -23.71
CA LEU A 424 -17.11 -15.80 -22.84
C LEU A 424 -16.06 -14.95 -23.56
N VAL A 425 -15.79 -15.26 -24.83
CA VAL A 425 -14.89 -14.46 -25.68
C VAL A 425 -15.40 -13.02 -25.84
N ASP A 426 -16.70 -12.82 -26.06
CA ASP A 426 -17.32 -11.48 -26.11
C ASP A 426 -17.19 -10.74 -24.78
N ALA A 427 -17.43 -11.41 -23.65
CA ALA A 427 -17.33 -10.82 -22.32
C ALA A 427 -15.94 -10.24 -22.04
N PHE A 428 -14.85 -10.95 -22.39
CA PHE A 428 -13.48 -10.42 -22.27
C PHE A 428 -13.27 -9.13 -23.07
N VAL A 429 -13.84 -9.05 -24.27
CA VAL A 429 -13.74 -7.86 -25.12
C VAL A 429 -14.61 -6.71 -24.61
N ARG A 430 -15.75 -7.04 -23.98
CA ARG A 430 -16.78 -6.08 -23.61
C ARG A 430 -16.56 -5.49 -22.21
N LEU A 431 -16.25 -6.31 -21.22
CA LEU A 431 -16.25 -5.96 -19.80
C LEU A 431 -15.07 -5.09 -19.37
N LEU A 432 -13.91 -5.22 -20.03
CA LEU A 432 -12.68 -4.54 -19.63
C LEU A 432 -12.60 -3.09 -20.17
N PRO A 433 -11.95 -2.15 -19.44
CA PRO A 433 -11.82 -0.77 -19.88
C PRO A 433 -10.93 -0.65 -21.13
N ALA A 434 -11.32 0.21 -22.08
CA ALA A 434 -10.54 0.39 -23.32
C ALA A 434 -9.16 1.05 -23.10
N SER A 435 -8.96 1.71 -21.95
CA SER A 435 -7.71 2.34 -21.54
C SER A 435 -6.62 1.36 -21.08
N LEU A 436 -6.95 0.07 -20.95
CA LEU A 436 -6.11 -0.97 -20.40
C LEU A 436 -4.75 -1.07 -21.12
N GLU A 437 -3.68 -1.04 -20.32
CA GLU A 437 -2.29 -1.23 -20.74
C GLU A 437 -1.72 -2.56 -20.21
N VAL A 438 -2.10 -2.98 -19.00
CA VAL A 438 -1.62 -4.18 -18.33
C VAL A 438 -2.78 -4.94 -17.70
N LEU A 439 -2.93 -6.20 -18.07
CA LEU A 439 -3.93 -7.10 -17.50
C LEU A 439 -3.25 -8.16 -16.64
N VAL A 440 -3.70 -8.35 -15.40
CA VAL A 440 -3.27 -9.44 -14.52
C VAL A 440 -4.47 -10.34 -14.26
N LEU A 441 -4.38 -11.60 -14.69
CA LEU A 441 -5.45 -12.58 -14.52
C LEU A 441 -5.01 -13.65 -13.51
N TRP A 442 -5.94 -14.02 -12.65
CA TRP A 442 -5.78 -15.03 -11.61
C TRP A 442 -7.09 -15.80 -11.40
N GLY A 443 -7.07 -16.83 -10.55
CA GLY A 443 -8.18 -17.73 -10.25
C GLY A 443 -7.70 -19.19 -10.14
N GLN A 444 -8.37 -20.00 -9.31
CA GLN A 444 -8.09 -21.45 -9.16
C GLN A 444 -9.16 -22.31 -9.84
N GLU A 445 -8.76 -23.50 -10.28
CA GLU A 445 -9.57 -24.59 -10.84
C GLU A 445 -10.26 -25.42 -9.73
N THR A 446 -10.12 -25.07 -8.44
CA THR A 446 -10.64 -25.89 -7.32
C THR A 446 -12.14 -25.72 -7.12
N PHE A 447 -12.92 -26.21 -8.08
CA PHE A 447 -14.22 -26.76 -7.77
C PHE A 447 -14.05 -28.23 -7.39
N GLU A 448 -14.66 -28.63 -6.27
CA GLU A 448 -14.91 -30.05 -6.00
C GLU A 448 -15.56 -30.67 -7.25
N GLU A 449 -15.26 -31.94 -7.54
CA GLU A 449 -15.57 -32.63 -8.81
C GLU A 449 -17.04 -32.53 -9.30
N ASP A 450 -17.95 -32.03 -8.46
CA ASP A 450 -19.39 -31.92 -8.68
C ASP A 450 -19.88 -30.57 -9.28
N GLU A 451 -19.06 -29.50 -9.33
CA GLU A 451 -19.43 -28.19 -9.90
C GLU A 451 -18.69 -27.87 -11.23
N GLN A 452 -18.67 -28.83 -12.15
CA GLN A 452 -18.15 -28.63 -13.52
C GLN A 452 -19.15 -27.81 -14.36
N TRP A 453 -19.22 -26.50 -14.16
CA TRP A 453 -19.97 -25.56 -15.02
C TRP A 453 -19.37 -25.43 -16.44
N PHE A 454 -18.26 -26.13 -16.73
CA PHE A 454 -17.62 -26.21 -18.04
C PHE A 454 -17.48 -27.67 -18.54
N ARG A 455 -18.57 -28.46 -18.60
CA ARG A 455 -18.56 -29.72 -19.38
C ARG A 455 -19.84 -29.98 -20.16
N ARG A 456 -19.87 -29.47 -21.41
CA ARG A 456 -20.34 -30.18 -22.62
C ARG A 456 -19.98 -29.40 -23.89
N GLY A 457 -18.71 -29.42 -24.28
CA GLY A 457 -18.23 -28.87 -25.55
C GLY A 457 -16.80 -29.31 -25.84
N GLU A 458 -16.43 -29.41 -27.11
CA GLU A 458 -15.15 -29.94 -27.60
C GLU A 458 -13.90 -29.08 -27.26
N TYR A 459 -14.00 -28.12 -26.34
CA TYR A 459 -12.95 -27.15 -25.99
C TYR A 459 -12.51 -27.27 -24.53
N GLU A 460 -11.20 -27.36 -24.31
CA GLU A 460 -10.61 -27.24 -22.96
C GLU A 460 -10.74 -25.77 -22.49
N GLU A 461 -11.06 -25.53 -21.21
CA GLU A 461 -11.28 -24.19 -20.64
C GLU A 461 -10.14 -23.20 -20.95
N TYR A 462 -8.89 -23.68 -20.85
CA TYR A 462 -7.69 -22.93 -21.21
C TYR A 462 -7.65 -22.50 -22.68
N GLU A 463 -8.23 -23.28 -23.60
CA GLU A 463 -8.33 -22.90 -25.01
C GLU A 463 -9.32 -21.75 -25.21
N THR A 464 -10.41 -21.73 -24.44
CA THR A 464 -11.38 -20.62 -24.46
C THR A 464 -10.74 -19.34 -23.90
N ILE A 465 -10.00 -19.42 -22.80
CA ILE A 465 -9.25 -18.27 -22.26
C ILE A 465 -8.19 -17.81 -23.28
N ASP A 466 -7.44 -18.73 -23.90
CA ASP A 466 -6.45 -18.41 -24.94
C ASP A 466 -7.11 -17.66 -26.13
N ASP A 467 -8.26 -18.15 -26.60
CA ASP A 467 -9.03 -17.52 -27.67
C ASP A 467 -9.63 -16.17 -27.25
N ALA A 468 -10.08 -16.02 -26.01
CA ALA A 468 -10.58 -14.75 -25.47
C ALA A 468 -9.48 -13.67 -25.40
N ILE A 469 -8.28 -14.03 -24.97
CA ILE A 469 -7.12 -13.11 -24.96
C ILE A 469 -6.71 -12.73 -26.40
N VAL A 470 -6.75 -13.68 -27.33
CA VAL A 470 -6.52 -13.40 -28.75
C VAL A 470 -7.59 -12.46 -29.32
N ALA A 471 -8.87 -12.69 -29.00
CA ALA A 471 -9.98 -11.84 -29.44
C ALA A 471 -9.86 -10.43 -28.87
N MET A 472 -9.51 -10.29 -27.58
CA MET A 472 -9.21 -9.02 -26.94
C MET A 472 -8.14 -8.25 -27.72
N MET A 473 -7.00 -8.87 -28.02
CA MET A 473 -5.94 -8.25 -28.81
C MET A 473 -6.36 -7.90 -30.25
N ARG A 474 -7.24 -8.71 -30.87
CA ARG A 474 -7.72 -8.51 -32.25
C ARG A 474 -8.85 -7.52 -32.39
N SER A 475 -9.61 -7.27 -31.33
CA SER A 475 -10.79 -6.39 -31.32
C SER A 475 -10.49 -4.96 -31.77
N GLY A 476 -9.25 -4.50 -31.60
CA GLY A 476 -8.86 -3.11 -31.82
C GLY A 476 -9.31 -2.14 -30.72
N ARG A 477 -10.08 -2.61 -29.72
CA ARG A 477 -10.52 -1.79 -28.58
C ARG A 477 -9.37 -1.41 -27.64
N PHE A 478 -8.41 -2.33 -27.45
CA PHE A 478 -7.32 -2.20 -26.47
C PHE A 478 -6.01 -1.77 -27.14
N GLU A 479 -6.01 -0.62 -27.83
CA GLU A 479 -4.85 -0.13 -28.58
C GLU A 479 -3.61 0.13 -27.72
N LYS A 480 -3.80 0.34 -26.41
CA LYS A 480 -2.74 0.63 -25.45
C LYS A 480 -2.21 -0.61 -24.73
N LEU A 481 -2.79 -1.79 -24.96
CA LEU A 481 -2.40 -3.02 -24.28
C LEU A 481 -0.92 -3.34 -24.56
N LYS A 482 -0.16 -3.53 -23.49
CA LYS A 482 1.29 -3.83 -23.51
C LYS A 482 1.62 -5.16 -22.89
N ALA A 483 0.86 -5.61 -21.88
CA ALA A 483 1.13 -6.87 -21.21
C ALA A 483 -0.13 -7.57 -20.69
N VAL A 484 -0.10 -8.91 -20.67
CA VAL A 484 -1.10 -9.78 -20.03
C VAL A 484 -0.35 -10.80 -19.19
N TYR A 485 -0.69 -10.93 -17.91
CA TYR A 485 -0.09 -11.87 -16.97
C TYR A 485 -1.06 -13.03 -16.67
N LEU A 486 -0.60 -14.26 -16.91
CA LEU A 486 -1.39 -15.50 -16.86
C LEU A 486 -0.77 -16.58 -15.95
N ASN A 487 0.38 -16.31 -15.30
CA ASN A 487 1.15 -17.32 -14.56
C ASN A 487 0.32 -18.16 -13.57
N PRO A 488 -0.49 -17.59 -12.65
CA PRO A 488 -1.23 -18.36 -11.65
C PRO A 488 -2.19 -19.38 -12.27
N ILE A 489 -2.83 -19.01 -13.38
CA ILE A 489 -3.78 -19.87 -14.09
C ILE A 489 -3.05 -21.07 -14.71
N GLU A 490 -1.81 -20.88 -15.15
CA GLU A 490 -0.98 -21.96 -15.71
C GLU A 490 -0.37 -22.85 -14.64
N GLU A 491 -0.15 -22.33 -13.42
CA GLU A 491 0.54 -23.02 -12.33
C GLU A 491 -0.29 -24.14 -11.68
N ASP A 492 -1.61 -24.20 -11.91
CA ASP A 492 -2.58 -25.08 -11.21
C ASP A 492 -2.52 -26.59 -11.56
N GLY A 493 -1.39 -27.07 -12.09
CA GLY A 493 -1.20 -28.46 -12.49
C GLY A 493 -0.42 -29.28 -11.47
N SER A 494 -1.03 -30.31 -10.87
CA SER A 494 -0.32 -31.28 -10.01
C SER A 494 0.60 -32.23 -10.80
N THR A 495 0.46 -32.30 -12.12
CA THR A 495 1.29 -33.12 -13.01
C THR A 495 1.82 -32.31 -14.20
N PRO A 496 3.05 -32.59 -14.67
CA PRO A 496 3.61 -31.89 -15.82
C PRO A 496 2.79 -32.15 -17.09
N ARG A 497 2.36 -31.07 -17.77
CA ARG A 497 1.55 -31.16 -18.99
C ARG A 497 2.42 -31.48 -20.23
N GLU A 498 1.82 -32.15 -21.21
CA GLU A 498 2.47 -32.48 -22.50
C GLU A 498 2.39 -31.35 -23.53
N LYS A 499 1.52 -30.36 -23.31
CA LYS A 499 1.30 -29.21 -24.18
C LYS A 499 1.42 -27.92 -23.35
N VAL A 500 2.19 -26.96 -23.85
CA VAL A 500 2.27 -25.62 -23.26
C VAL A 500 0.97 -24.87 -23.51
N LEU A 501 0.42 -24.22 -22.48
CA LEU A 501 -0.80 -23.43 -22.55
C LEU A 501 -0.57 -22.06 -23.20
N PHE A 502 -1.65 -21.37 -23.59
CA PHE A 502 -1.65 -19.99 -24.09
C PHE A 502 -0.77 -19.71 -25.32
N GLN A 503 -0.51 -20.73 -26.15
CA GLN A 503 0.36 -20.57 -27.32
C GLN A 503 -0.24 -19.63 -28.37
N LYS A 504 -1.57 -19.57 -28.52
CA LYS A 504 -2.20 -18.66 -29.49
C LYS A 504 -2.04 -17.22 -29.05
N ALA A 505 -2.27 -16.92 -27.77
CA ALA A 505 -2.05 -15.61 -27.18
C ALA A 505 -0.58 -15.19 -27.28
N ILE A 506 0.38 -16.08 -26.97
CA ILE A 506 1.82 -15.77 -27.10
C ILE A 506 2.18 -15.40 -28.54
N GLU A 507 1.67 -16.14 -29.53
CA GLU A 507 1.91 -15.85 -30.95
C GLU A 507 1.29 -14.51 -31.39
N GLU A 508 0.02 -14.28 -31.05
CA GLU A 508 -0.67 -13.03 -31.37
C GLU A 508 -0.03 -11.83 -30.66
N GLY A 509 0.38 -12.00 -29.40
CA GLY A 509 1.07 -10.97 -28.62
C GLY A 509 2.38 -10.54 -29.27
N ARG A 510 3.19 -11.50 -29.77
CA ARG A 510 4.41 -11.18 -30.55
C ARG A 510 4.10 -10.39 -31.82
N ASN A 511 3.03 -10.74 -32.52
CA ASN A 511 2.62 -10.06 -33.74
C ASN A 511 2.18 -8.60 -33.48
N ARG A 512 1.64 -8.33 -32.29
CA ARG A 512 1.10 -7.01 -31.90
C ARG A 512 2.00 -6.21 -30.97
N GLY A 513 3.12 -6.78 -30.50
CA GLY A 513 3.99 -6.13 -29.51
C GLY A 513 3.42 -6.15 -28.08
N VAL A 514 2.52 -7.09 -27.77
CA VAL A 514 1.97 -7.31 -26.43
C VAL A 514 2.73 -8.45 -25.73
N GLN A 515 3.21 -8.19 -24.52
CA GLN A 515 3.94 -9.15 -23.70
C GLN A 515 2.97 -10.10 -22.99
N ILE A 516 2.93 -11.37 -23.40
CA ILE A 516 2.16 -12.39 -22.70
C ILE A 516 3.08 -13.07 -21.68
N HIS A 517 2.83 -12.85 -20.40
CA HIS A 517 3.58 -13.44 -19.29
C HIS A 517 2.90 -14.72 -18.83
N THR A 518 3.62 -15.82 -18.96
CA THR A 518 3.21 -17.17 -18.56
C THR A 518 4.42 -17.86 -17.90
N VAL A 519 4.23 -19.02 -17.26
CA VAL A 519 5.30 -19.91 -16.78
C VAL A 519 6.25 -20.27 -17.92
N ALA A 520 5.70 -20.57 -19.10
CA ALA A 520 6.47 -20.88 -20.30
C ALA A 520 7.14 -19.68 -20.98
N ASN A 521 6.53 -18.51 -20.87
CA ASN A 521 6.98 -17.30 -21.55
C ASN A 521 7.05 -16.12 -20.56
N SER A 522 8.23 -15.85 -20.03
CA SER A 522 8.45 -14.72 -19.11
C SER A 522 9.40 -13.69 -19.74
N PRO A 523 8.91 -12.87 -20.68
CA PRO A 523 9.72 -11.82 -21.30
C PRO A 523 10.16 -10.80 -20.26
N LYS A 524 11.21 -10.03 -20.57
CA LYS A 524 11.62 -8.92 -19.71
C LYS A 524 10.51 -7.87 -19.72
N GLN A 525 10.04 -7.49 -18.53
CA GLN A 525 9.04 -6.42 -18.38
C GLN A 525 9.57 -5.14 -19.05
N ASP A 526 8.83 -4.65 -20.05
CA ASP A 526 9.19 -3.46 -20.85
C ASP A 526 7.97 -2.55 -21.03
N HIS A 527 7.15 -2.43 -19.99
CA HIS A 527 6.01 -1.53 -19.93
C HIS A 527 6.27 -0.43 -18.88
N MET A 528 5.64 0.75 -19.05
CA MET A 528 5.88 1.92 -18.19
C MET A 528 5.06 1.92 -16.89
N LEU A 529 4.10 0.99 -16.74
CA LEU A 529 3.24 0.93 -15.57
C LEU A 529 3.85 -0.03 -14.56
N ASP A 530 4.73 0.50 -13.71
CA ASP A 530 5.34 -0.28 -12.66
C ASP A 530 4.28 -0.76 -11.65
N PHE A 531 4.39 -2.04 -11.28
CA PHE A 531 3.68 -2.61 -10.14
C PHE A 531 4.07 -1.87 -8.86
N VAL A 532 3.09 -1.56 -8.04
CA VAL A 532 3.34 -0.91 -6.75
C VAL A 532 3.88 -1.95 -5.79
N ALA A 533 5.12 -1.77 -5.34
CA ALA A 533 5.73 -2.68 -4.37
C ALA A 533 5.07 -2.55 -3.00
N ILE A 534 4.92 -3.67 -2.30
CA ILE A 534 4.61 -3.69 -0.87
C ILE A 534 5.91 -3.34 -0.10
N PRO A 535 5.88 -2.36 0.81
CA PRO A 535 7.02 -2.06 1.67
C PRO A 535 7.50 -3.31 2.43
N ASP A 536 8.82 -3.52 2.44
CA ASP A 536 9.45 -4.63 3.12
C ASP A 536 10.64 -4.17 3.98
N LYS A 537 11.36 -5.13 4.54
CA LYS A 537 12.51 -4.90 5.43
C LYS A 537 13.61 -4.03 4.82
N HIS A 538 13.76 -4.01 3.50
CA HIS A 538 14.77 -3.21 2.80
C HIS A 538 14.35 -1.74 2.65
N ASP A 539 13.09 -1.41 2.93
CA ASP A 539 12.61 -0.03 3.04
C ASP A 539 12.96 0.61 4.40
N MET A 540 13.43 -0.19 5.37
CA MET A 540 13.98 0.24 6.65
C MET A 540 15.50 0.41 6.55
N LYS A 541 16.00 1.62 6.78
CA LYS A 541 17.39 2.00 6.51
C LYS A 541 18.25 2.13 7.78
N THR A 542 17.64 2.24 8.96
CA THR A 542 18.37 2.28 10.23
C THR A 542 18.58 0.90 10.89
N GLY A 543 18.05 -0.17 10.27
CA GLY A 543 18.26 -1.56 10.70
C GLY A 543 19.38 -2.28 9.92
N LEU A 544 19.90 -3.38 10.47
CA LEU A 544 20.96 -4.21 9.86
C LEU A 544 20.47 -5.10 8.70
N LEU A 545 19.51 -4.63 7.90
CA LEU A 545 18.76 -5.46 6.93
C LEU A 545 19.35 -5.43 5.51
N GLY A 546 20.36 -4.59 5.28
CA GLY A 546 21.10 -4.50 4.02
C GLY A 546 20.30 -3.90 2.86
N GLU A 547 20.99 -3.59 1.76
CA GLU A 547 20.36 -3.07 0.55
C GLU A 547 19.70 -4.20 -0.28
N ARG A 548 18.59 -3.87 -0.94
CA ARG A 548 17.91 -4.74 -1.90
C ARG A 548 18.81 -4.98 -3.12
N ASP A 549 18.84 -6.21 -3.64
CA ASP A 549 19.58 -6.52 -4.87
C ASP A 549 18.97 -5.72 -6.05
N PRO A 550 19.78 -4.94 -6.81
CA PRO A 550 19.28 -4.12 -7.90
C PRO A 550 18.62 -4.89 -9.06
N SER A 551 18.81 -6.20 -9.13
CA SER A 551 18.18 -7.07 -10.14
C SER A 551 16.78 -7.52 -9.77
N TRP A 552 16.36 -7.34 -8.52
CA TRP A 552 15.02 -7.75 -8.06
C TRP A 552 13.93 -6.94 -8.75
N VAL A 553 12.78 -7.58 -8.94
CA VAL A 553 11.58 -6.99 -9.56
C VAL A 553 10.38 -7.21 -8.66
N VAL A 554 9.35 -6.38 -8.82
CA VAL A 554 8.08 -6.54 -8.10
C VAL A 554 7.30 -7.69 -8.73
N HIS A 555 6.89 -8.65 -7.91
CA HIS A 555 6.09 -9.78 -8.36
C HIS A 555 4.65 -9.32 -8.69
N PRO A 556 4.14 -9.55 -9.92
CA PRO A 556 2.83 -9.07 -10.35
C PRO A 556 1.64 -9.56 -9.54
N PHE A 557 1.80 -10.66 -8.80
CA PHE A 557 0.70 -11.31 -8.06
C PHE A 557 0.82 -11.18 -6.54
N THR A 558 2.00 -10.87 -6.00
CA THR A 558 2.19 -10.72 -4.55
C THR A 558 2.58 -9.31 -4.13
N GLY A 559 3.03 -8.48 -5.08
CA GLY A 559 3.57 -7.15 -4.81
C GLY A 559 4.92 -7.15 -4.08
N GLU A 560 5.49 -8.33 -3.83
CA GLU A 560 6.77 -8.48 -3.14
C GLU A 560 7.94 -8.31 -4.10
N TRP A 561 9.06 -7.82 -3.60
CA TRP A 561 10.30 -7.88 -4.35
C TRP A 561 10.84 -9.30 -4.39
N THR A 562 11.14 -9.79 -5.60
CA THR A 562 11.69 -11.12 -5.79
C THR A 562 12.84 -11.09 -6.77
N SER A 563 13.72 -12.09 -6.66
CA SER A 563 14.66 -12.37 -7.73
C SER A 563 13.87 -12.67 -9.02
N PRO A 564 14.33 -12.21 -10.21
CA PRO A 564 13.66 -12.46 -11.49
C PRO A 564 13.39 -13.93 -11.83
N GLY A 565 13.94 -14.87 -11.04
CA GLY A 565 13.60 -16.28 -11.10
C GLY A 565 13.98 -16.95 -12.42
N CYS A 566 13.35 -18.09 -12.67
CA CYS A 566 13.46 -18.78 -13.95
C CYS A 566 12.54 -18.11 -14.98
N ARG A 567 13.10 -17.74 -16.14
CA ARG A 567 12.32 -17.14 -17.25
C ARG A 567 11.88 -18.18 -18.28
N GLY A 568 11.40 -19.33 -17.82
CA GLY A 568 10.98 -20.42 -18.69
C GLY A 568 12.15 -21.07 -19.44
N CYS A 569 13.21 -21.50 -18.74
CA CYS A 569 14.39 -22.10 -19.39
C CYS A 569 14.21 -23.55 -19.86
N GLY A 570 13.09 -24.19 -19.52
CA GLY A 570 12.76 -25.58 -19.87
C GLY A 570 13.65 -26.67 -19.24
N ASN A 571 14.63 -26.30 -18.41
CA ASN A 571 15.64 -27.23 -17.91
C ASN A 571 15.79 -27.25 -16.37
N CYS A 572 15.22 -26.28 -15.66
CA CYS A 572 15.27 -26.24 -14.20
C CYS A 572 14.10 -27.01 -13.58
N GLN A 573 14.22 -27.30 -12.28
CA GLN A 573 13.18 -28.05 -11.55
C GLN A 573 11.82 -27.35 -11.61
N ILE A 574 11.78 -26.03 -11.49
CA ILE A 574 10.53 -25.23 -11.55
C ILE A 574 9.84 -25.46 -12.90
N CYS A 575 10.55 -25.32 -14.02
CA CYS A 575 10.00 -25.55 -15.36
C CYS A 575 9.47 -26.97 -15.56
N LEU A 576 10.19 -27.97 -15.05
CA LEU A 576 9.84 -29.38 -15.21
C LEU A 576 8.72 -29.85 -14.28
N THR A 577 8.33 -29.04 -13.29
CA THR A 577 7.11 -29.26 -12.50
C THR A 577 5.85 -28.98 -13.34
N HIS A 578 5.89 -27.97 -14.23
CA HIS A 578 4.71 -27.56 -14.99
C HIS A 578 4.56 -28.25 -16.35
N TYR A 579 5.67 -28.50 -17.05
CA TYR A 579 5.65 -29.13 -18.37
C TYR A 579 6.73 -30.19 -18.53
N THR A 580 6.41 -31.21 -19.34
CA THR A 580 7.38 -32.22 -19.73
C THR A 580 8.51 -31.61 -20.57
N ARG A 581 9.69 -32.23 -20.55
CA ARG A 581 10.83 -31.78 -21.37
C ARG A 581 10.49 -31.71 -22.88
N PRO A 582 9.80 -32.71 -23.49
CA PRO A 582 9.37 -32.60 -24.89
C PRO A 582 8.46 -31.40 -25.17
N ALA A 583 7.59 -31.03 -24.23
CA ALA A 583 6.73 -29.86 -24.37
C ALA A 583 7.55 -28.56 -24.42
N TRP A 584 8.54 -28.42 -23.53
CA TRP A 584 9.48 -27.29 -23.54
C TRP A 584 10.32 -27.23 -24.82
N GLU A 585 10.86 -28.36 -25.28
CA GLU A 585 11.63 -28.43 -26.52
C GLU A 585 10.78 -28.01 -27.73
N SER A 586 9.54 -28.50 -27.80
CA SER A 586 8.57 -28.10 -28.83
C SER A 586 8.28 -26.59 -28.79
N PHE A 587 8.04 -26.05 -27.60
CA PHE A 587 7.78 -24.62 -27.39
C PHE A 587 8.98 -23.76 -27.81
N HIS A 588 10.19 -24.08 -27.37
CA HIS A 588 11.38 -23.34 -27.74
C HIS A 588 11.74 -23.48 -29.23
N ASN A 589 11.44 -24.60 -29.89
CA ASN A 589 11.62 -24.70 -31.33
C ASN A 589 10.66 -23.78 -32.10
N ARG A 590 9.48 -23.52 -31.55
CA ARG A 590 8.47 -22.62 -32.15
C ARG A 590 8.71 -21.15 -31.83
N PHE A 591 9.18 -20.86 -30.62
CA PHE A 591 9.18 -19.51 -30.05
C PHE A 591 10.55 -19.01 -29.56
N GLY A 592 11.58 -19.87 -29.51
CA GLY A 592 12.92 -19.55 -28.99
C GLY A 592 13.80 -18.74 -29.92
#